data_AF-A0A7K0DAE1-F1
#
_entry.id   AF-A0A7K0DAE1-F1
#
_cell.length_a   1.000
_cell.length_b   1.000
_cell.length_c   1.000
_cell.angle_alpha   90.00
_cell.angle_beta   90.00
_cell.angle_gamma   90.00
#
_symmetry.space_group_name_H-M   'P 1'
#
loop_
_entity.id
_entity.type
_entity.pdbx_description
1 polymer ?
#
loop_
_entity_poly.entity_id
_entity_poly.type
_entity_poly.pdbx_seq_one_letter_code
_entity_poly.pdbx_strand_id
1 'polypeptide(L)'
;MRVGTFKEVQNWSEYTEFLTGWASSAEWDCSFKRITEAAGIVFLELEERSRIGEFRSVVNSVSIYEFTADARIRRVEVYLQMELPSSG
;
A
#
# COMPACT_ATOMS: atom_id res chain seq x y z
N MET A 1 3.02 12.81 -1.58
CA MET A 1 3.47 12.37 -0.24
C MET A 1 2.76 11.08 0.12
N ARG A 2 3.47 10.09 0.68
CA ARG A 2 2.87 8.83 1.14
C ARG A 2 2.83 8.80 2.65
N VAL A 3 1.73 8.34 3.23
CA VAL A 3 1.60 8.00 4.64
C VAL A 3 1.33 6.52 4.75
N GLY A 4 2.22 5.81 5.43
CA GLY A 4 2.11 4.37 5.54
C GLY A 4 1.35 3.86 6.75
N THR A 5 1.35 2.54 6.86
CA THR A 5 0.61 1.78 7.87
C THR A 5 0.94 2.22 9.29
N PHE A 6 2.19 2.61 9.56
CA PHE A 6 2.67 3.06 10.87
C PHE A 6 2.80 4.59 10.97
N LYS A 7 2.07 5.33 10.11
CA LYS A 7 2.11 6.79 9.99
C LYS A 7 3.47 7.36 9.57
N GLU A 8 4.34 6.54 8.99
CA GLU A 8 5.56 7.00 8.35
C GLU A 8 5.23 7.90 7.16
N VAL A 9 5.80 9.10 7.14
CA VAL A 9 5.56 10.10 6.08
C VAL A 9 6.77 10.12 5.15
N GLN A 10 6.52 9.94 3.85
CA GLN A 10 7.55 9.90 2.81
C GLN A 10 7.23 10.88 1.69
N ASN A 11 8.24 11.63 1.23
CA ASN A 11 8.17 12.36 -0.03
C ASN A 11 8.26 11.39 -1.23
N TRP A 12 8.19 11.92 -2.45
CA TRP A 12 8.21 11.07 -3.65
C TRP A 12 9.51 10.27 -3.80
N SER A 13 10.67 10.91 -3.61
CA SER A 13 11.97 10.25 -3.75
C SER A 13 12.11 9.11 -2.74
N GLU A 14 11.83 9.39 -1.47
CA GLU A 14 11.88 8.41 -0.38
C GLU A 14 10.91 7.25 -0.61
N TYR A 15 9.70 7.56 -1.09
CA TYR A 15 8.71 6.53 -1.39
C TYR A 15 9.15 5.63 -2.54
N THR A 16 9.67 6.20 -3.63
CA THR A 16 10.13 5.41 -4.77
C THR A 16 11.35 4.56 -4.45
N GLU A 17 12.28 5.07 -3.65
CA GLU A 17 13.45 4.31 -3.19
C GLU A 17 13.02 3.14 -2.32
N PHE A 18 12.16 3.39 -1.32
CA PHE A 18 11.59 2.37 -0.45
C PHE A 18 10.88 1.28 -1.26
N LEU A 19 9.96 1.68 -2.15
CA LEU A 19 9.15 0.72 -2.91
C LEU A 19 10.01 -0.09 -3.89
N THR A 20 11.02 0.53 -4.51
CA THR A 20 11.95 -0.16 -5.42
C THR A 20 12.79 -1.19 -4.66
N GLY A 21 13.32 -0.83 -3.49
CA GLY A 21 14.07 -1.75 -2.65
C GLY A 21 13.21 -2.93 -2.19
N TRP A 22 11.99 -2.65 -1.73
CA TRP A 22 11.04 -3.69 -1.35
C TRP A 22 10.68 -4.61 -2.52
N ALA A 23 10.32 -4.05 -3.68
CA ALA A 23 9.94 -4.83 -4.86
C ALA A 23 11.08 -5.74 -5.37
N SER A 24 12.34 -5.35 -5.17
CA SER A 24 13.49 -6.18 -5.54
C SER A 24 13.71 -7.39 -4.63
N SER A 25 13.13 -7.39 -3.43
CA SER A 25 13.36 -8.39 -2.37
C SER A 25 12.11 -9.18 -1.98
N ALA A 26 10.95 -8.85 -2.54
CA ALA A 26 9.66 -9.43 -2.21
C ALA A 26 8.95 -10.01 -3.43
N GLU A 27 8.30 -11.16 -3.25
CA GLU A 27 7.23 -11.60 -4.14
C GLU A 27 5.92 -10.99 -3.65
N TRP A 28 5.06 -10.56 -4.57
CA TRP A 28 3.76 -9.98 -4.27
C TRP A 28 2.70 -10.38 -5.28
N ASP A 29 1.51 -10.64 -4.77
CA ASP A 29 0.30 -10.90 -5.54
C ASP A 29 -0.91 -10.34 -4.79
N CYS A 30 -2.02 -10.08 -5.50
CA CYS A 30 -3.24 -9.56 -4.89
C CYS A 30 -4.52 -10.13 -5.49
N SER A 31 -5.58 -10.09 -4.69
CA SER A 31 -6.95 -10.23 -5.15
C SER A 31 -7.62 -8.85 -5.13
N PHE A 32 -8.09 -8.41 -6.28
CA PHE A 32 -8.90 -7.20 -6.38
C PHE A 32 -10.21 -7.35 -5.62
N LYS A 33 -10.56 -6.39 -4.76
CA LYS A 33 -11.87 -6.36 -4.09
C LYS A 33 -12.77 -5.30 -4.69
N ARG A 34 -12.36 -4.03 -4.60
CA ARG A 34 -13.18 -2.90 -5.01
C ARG A 34 -12.34 -1.66 -5.29
N ILE A 35 -12.83 -0.83 -6.20
CA ILE A 35 -12.46 0.57 -6.33
C ILE A 35 -13.70 1.41 -6.02
N THR A 36 -13.52 2.45 -5.20
CA THR A 36 -14.51 3.50 -4.99
C THR A 36 -13.89 4.84 -5.35
N GLU A 37 -14.57 5.61 -6.20
CA GLU A 37 -14.11 6.94 -6.60
C GLU A 37 -15.01 8.02 -5.99
N ALA A 38 -14.39 9.08 -5.48
CA ALA A 38 -15.09 10.25 -4.94
C ALA A 38 -14.27 11.50 -5.19
N ALA A 39 -14.74 12.41 -6.05
CA ALA A 39 -14.22 13.77 -6.26
C ALA A 39 -12.69 13.93 -6.10
N GLY A 40 -11.91 13.29 -6.98
CA GLY A 40 -10.44 13.38 -6.96
C GLY A 40 -9.75 12.47 -5.94
N ILE A 41 -10.50 11.57 -5.30
CA ILE A 41 -9.99 10.53 -4.40
C ILE A 41 -10.40 9.15 -4.93
N VAL A 42 -9.47 8.20 -4.88
CA VAL A 42 -9.71 6.79 -5.21
C VAL A 42 -9.35 5.94 -4.00
N PHE A 43 -10.30 5.10 -3.58
CA PHE A 43 -10.08 4.05 -2.59
C PHE A 43 -9.90 2.73 -3.33
N LEU A 44 -8.74 2.10 -3.17
CA LEU A 44 -8.44 0.79 -3.71
C LEU A 44 -8.40 -0.22 -2.55
N GLU A 45 -9.29 -1.21 -2.59
CA GLU A 45 -9.37 -2.29 -1.62
C GLU A 45 -8.82 -3.59 -2.23
N LEU A 46 -7.87 -4.21 -1.54
CA LEU A 46 -7.25 -5.47 -1.95
C LEU A 46 -7.18 -6.46 -0.79
N GLU A 47 -7.00 -7.73 -1.14
CA GLU A 47 -6.23 -8.66 -0.30
C GLU A 47 -4.88 -8.84 -0.95
N GLU A 48 -3.82 -8.64 -0.19
CA GLU A 48 -2.43 -8.73 -0.66
C GLU A 48 -1.73 -9.91 0.01
N ARG A 49 -0.92 -10.60 -0.79
CA ARG A 49 -0.12 -11.75 -0.37
C ARG A 49 1.33 -11.44 -0.73
N SER A 50 2.23 -11.53 0.24
CA SER A 50 3.65 -11.29 -0.01
C SER A 50 4.53 -12.33 0.66
N ARG A 51 5.71 -12.54 0.06
CA ARG A 51 6.78 -13.39 0.60
C ARG A 51 8.10 -12.62 0.57
N ILE A 52 8.78 -12.56 1.71
CA ILE A 52 10.13 -11.99 1.86
C ILE A 52 10.99 -13.04 2.56
N GLY A 53 11.92 -13.65 1.82
CA GLY A 53 12.65 -14.83 2.31
C GLY A 53 11.66 -15.93 2.71
N GLU A 54 11.71 -16.38 3.97
CA GLU A 54 10.76 -17.36 4.50
C GLU A 54 9.48 -16.77 5.10
N PHE A 55 9.44 -15.45 5.32
CA PHE A 55 8.26 -14.79 5.87
C PHE A 55 7.17 -14.69 4.81
N ARG A 56 5.93 -15.03 5.19
CA ARG A 56 4.73 -14.87 4.36
C ARG A 56 3.69 -14.05 5.12
N SER A 57 3.01 -13.16 4.43
CA SER A 57 1.88 -12.42 5.00
C SER A 57 0.70 -12.37 4.04
N VAL A 58 -0.50 -12.37 4.63
CA VAL A 58 -1.76 -12.06 3.95
C VAL A 58 -2.38 -10.87 4.69
N VAL A 59 -2.68 -9.81 3.97
CA VAL A 59 -3.22 -8.57 4.55
C VAL A 59 -4.41 -8.08 3.73
N ASN A 60 -5.43 -7.56 4.40
CA ASN A 60 -6.42 -6.71 3.75
C ASN A 60 -5.87 -5.30 3.70
N SER A 61 -5.99 -4.63 2.56
CA SER A 61 -5.49 -3.27 2.42
C SER A 61 -6.55 -2.31 1.87
N VAL A 62 -6.41 -1.04 2.28
CA VAL A 62 -7.02 0.10 1.61
C VAL A 62 -5.92 1.09 1.29
N SER A 63 -5.73 1.37 0.00
CA SER A 63 -4.89 2.46 -0.48
C SER A 63 -5.79 3.61 -0.93
N ILE A 64 -5.58 4.80 -0.36
CA ILE A 64 -6.31 6.01 -0.71
C ILE A 64 -5.39 6.90 -1.53
N TYR A 65 -5.78 7.17 -2.77
CA TYR A 65 -5.06 8.05 -3.69
C TYR A 65 -5.81 9.37 -3.82
N GLU A 66 -5.18 10.47 -3.43
CA GLU A 66 -5.69 11.81 -3.67
C GLU A 66 -4.99 12.41 -4.88
N PHE A 67 -5.77 12.98 -5.80
CA PHE A 67 -5.29 13.56 -7.03
C PHE A 67 -5.36 15.09 -7.02
N THR A 68 -4.50 15.71 -7.81
CA THR A 68 -4.62 17.11 -8.23
C THR A 68 -5.62 17.25 -9.38
N ALA A 69 -6.01 18.48 -9.70
CA ALA A 69 -6.92 18.76 -10.82
C ALA A 69 -6.33 18.33 -12.19
N ASP A 70 -5.02 18.27 -12.34
CA ASP A 70 -4.31 17.76 -13.52
C ASP A 70 -4.01 16.25 -13.46
N ALA A 71 -4.75 15.51 -12.62
CA ALA A 71 -4.69 14.05 -12.51
C ALA A 71 -3.32 13.48 -12.06
N ARG A 72 -2.56 14.24 -11.26
CA ARG A 72 -1.34 13.75 -10.60
C ARG A 72 -1.64 13.30 -9.17
N ILE A 73 -0.95 12.27 -8.70
CA ILE A 73 -1.07 11.83 -7.30
C ILE A 73 -0.45 12.91 -6.41
N ARG A 74 -1.27 13.49 -5.53
CA ARG A 74 -0.82 14.43 -4.48
C ARG A 74 -0.48 13.68 -3.19
N ARG A 75 -1.31 12.70 -2.82
CA ARG A 75 -1.17 11.95 -1.58
C ARG A 75 -1.58 10.49 -1.74
N VAL A 76 -0.86 9.61 -1.05
CA VAL A 76 -1.23 8.20 -0.89
C VAL A 76 -1.27 7.87 0.60
N GLU A 77 -2.33 7.22 1.06
CA GLU A 77 -2.41 6.66 2.41
C GLU A 77 -2.64 5.16 2.33
N VAL A 78 -1.94 4.39 3.16
CA VAL A 78 -2.03 2.93 3.17
C VAL A 78 -2.48 2.45 4.54
N TYR A 79 -3.59 1.71 4.56
CA TYR A 79 -4.14 1.07 5.75
C TYR A 79 -4.10 -0.43 5.55
N LEU A 80 -3.58 -1.16 6.52
CA LEU A 80 -3.50 -2.61 6.50
C LEU A 80 -4.23 -3.20 7.70
N GLN A 81 -4.92 -4.31 7.48
CA GLN A 81 -5.45 -5.16 8.52
C GLN A 81 -4.93 -6.57 8.28
N MET A 82 -4.34 -7.16 9.31
CA MET A 82 -3.87 -8.54 9.29
C MET A 82 -4.10 -9.17 10.66
N GLU A 83 -4.15 -10.50 10.69
CA GLU A 83 -4.03 -11.23 11.94
C GLU A 83 -2.65 -10.98 12.54
N LEU A 84 -2.58 -10.95 13.87
CA LEU A 84 -1.28 -10.90 14.54
C LEU A 84 -0.51 -12.17 14.17
N PRO A 85 0.78 -12.08 13.84
CA PRO A 85 1.62 -13.26 13.70
C PRO A 85 1.49 -14.07 14.99
N SER A 86 1.08 -15.32 14.90
CA SER A 86 1.02 -16.20 16.06
C SER A 86 2.40 -16.21 16.70
N SER A 87 2.47 -15.79 17.96
CA SER A 87 3.66 -15.92 18.80
C SER A 87 3.93 -17.40 18.99
N GLY A 88 4.75 -17.96 18.09
CA GLY A 88 5.37 -19.27 18.26
C GLY A 88 6.28 -19.29 19.48
#